data_AF-A0A356ES27-F1
#
_entry.id   AF-A0A356ES27-F1
#
_cell.length_a   1.000
_cell.length_b   1.000
_cell.length_c   1.000
_cell.angle_alpha   90.00
_cell.angle_beta   90.00
_cell.angle_gamma   90.00
#
_symmetry.space_group_name_H-M   'P 1'
#
loop_
_entity.id
_entity.type
_entity.pdbx_description
1 polymer ?
#
loop_
_entity_poly.entity_id
_entity_poly.type
_entity_poly.pdbx_seq_one_letter_code
_entity_poly.pdbx_strand_id
1 'polypeptide(L)'
;MLMRNCVMAIVACVGIMQAAATAADVSLSSLLDEMTDRAALARFPDPAYTVKQFSSYDPASTSPDKPGWFANNDRSFFVREETNNGRTEWVMLDAEGPGAIVRWWITGFAYDGTVRIYIDGAKEPVVEARVNELIGGEALVGPPLSEERARGRNLYLPIPYAKQCKVTFDQNFQLTKNRDHLLYYQINYRTYAPGTSVESFSKTGLEAAKDQIAKLQDTLLDPASVMPEDASVVEPKATIEAGETKSTVLDGPGAVCRLTVKLDAEDPVQALRSTILVMEFDGEQTVWCPVGDFFGSGVGVNKYKGWYRQVEADGTMTCWWVMPFAKQAKLSLENLGEQTVEATGSIATCPWTWDDRSMHFRTTWRQQRDMKTQSPHFDWNYLTAQGKGVFVGDTLTLLNRSNRWWGEGDEKIYVDGETFPSHFGTGSEDYYGYAWCMPQYFEAPFHAQPRAEGPRNHGNVTNTRVRLLDGIPFEKSFRFDIEVWHSRKTTVDYAATTYWYGRPSAKATVGPMPEEATQPVKYNTKPAGIVE
;
A
#
# COMPACT_ATOMS: atom_id res chain seq x y z
N MET A 1 35.90 -17.04 85.16
CA MET A 1 36.89 -17.55 84.20
C MET A 1 36.13 -18.38 83.17
N LEU A 2 36.46 -18.23 81.88
CA LEU A 2 35.89 -18.90 80.69
C LEU A 2 34.64 -18.28 80.02
N MET A 3 34.94 -17.32 79.14
CA MET A 3 34.55 -17.15 77.73
C MET A 3 33.55 -18.11 77.02
N ARG A 4 32.86 -17.49 76.04
CA ARG A 4 32.44 -17.95 74.68
C ARG A 4 31.00 -18.46 74.48
N ASN A 5 30.15 -17.61 73.88
CA ASN A 5 29.86 -17.59 72.42
C ASN A 5 28.52 -16.87 72.16
N CYS A 6 28.58 -15.67 71.55
CA CYS A 6 27.42 -15.05 70.91
C CYS A 6 27.23 -15.68 69.52
N VAL A 7 26.08 -16.32 69.30
CA VAL A 7 25.63 -16.71 67.96
C VAL A 7 24.51 -15.76 67.57
N MET A 8 24.80 -14.89 66.60
CA MET A 8 23.85 -13.98 65.96
C MET A 8 23.12 -14.77 64.87
N ALA A 9 21.81 -14.97 65.02
CA ALA A 9 20.99 -15.58 63.98
C ALA A 9 20.61 -14.52 62.94
N ILE A 10 21.21 -14.61 61.75
CA ILE A 10 20.81 -13.83 60.58
C ILE A 10 19.72 -14.64 59.86
N VAL A 11 18.48 -14.17 59.92
CA VAL A 11 17.38 -14.68 59.10
C VAL A 11 17.47 -14.01 57.74
N ALA A 12 17.90 -14.77 56.72
CA ALA A 12 17.88 -14.33 55.34
C ALA A 12 16.47 -14.53 54.75
N CYS A 13 15.70 -13.45 54.63
CA CYS A 13 14.49 -13.42 53.82
C CYS A 13 14.87 -13.42 52.33
N VAL A 14 14.83 -14.58 51.69
CA VAL A 14 14.93 -14.68 50.23
C VAL A 14 13.57 -14.32 49.63
N GLY A 15 13.42 -13.07 49.19
CA GLY A 15 12.28 -12.64 48.39
C GLY A 15 12.41 -13.19 46.98
N ILE A 16 11.49 -14.08 46.58
CA ILE A 16 11.33 -14.49 45.19
C ILE A 16 10.68 -13.32 44.44
N MET A 17 11.48 -12.51 43.76
CA MET A 17 10.97 -11.59 42.73
C MET A 17 10.61 -12.43 41.51
N GLN A 18 9.32 -12.72 41.33
CA GLN A 18 8.80 -13.12 40.02
C GLN A 18 8.93 -11.92 39.09
N ALA A 19 9.90 -11.97 38.18
CA ALA A 19 9.95 -11.05 37.06
C ALA A 19 8.68 -11.28 36.22
N ALA A 20 7.77 -10.32 36.22
CA ALA A 20 6.69 -10.29 35.24
C ALA A 20 7.35 -10.20 33.87
N ALA A 21 7.12 -11.18 33.00
CA ALA A 21 7.57 -11.10 31.61
C ALA A 21 6.89 -9.88 30.97
N THR A 22 7.70 -8.91 30.55
CA THR A 22 7.22 -7.77 29.76
C THR A 22 6.77 -8.31 28.40
N ALA A 23 5.57 -7.94 27.95
CA ALA A 23 5.09 -8.29 26.62
C ALA A 23 6.06 -7.77 25.54
N ALA A 24 6.23 -8.52 24.46
CA ALA A 24 7.06 -8.07 23.33
C ALA A 24 6.45 -6.81 22.70
N ASP A 25 7.32 -5.92 22.18
CA ASP A 25 6.89 -4.70 21.50
C ASP A 25 6.13 -5.01 20.20
N VAL A 26 6.50 -6.10 19.53
CA VAL A 26 5.88 -6.58 18.30
C VAL A 26 5.55 -8.07 18.43
N SER A 27 4.34 -8.46 18.06
CA SER A 27 3.90 -9.85 17.97
C SER A 27 2.90 -10.02 16.82
N LEU A 28 2.47 -11.25 16.54
CA LEU A 28 1.37 -11.48 15.59
C LEU A 28 0.13 -10.70 16.03
N SER A 29 -0.20 -10.75 17.32
CA SER A 29 -1.37 -10.06 17.87
C SER A 29 -1.26 -8.54 17.73
N SER A 30 -0.12 -7.91 18.07
CA SER A 30 0.01 -6.46 17.94
C SER A 30 -0.08 -5.98 16.49
N LEU A 31 0.46 -6.76 15.54
CA LEU A 31 0.39 -6.45 14.11
C LEU A 31 -1.04 -6.60 13.55
N LEU A 32 -1.81 -7.58 14.01
CA LEU A 32 -3.21 -7.73 13.63
C LEU A 32 -4.06 -6.56 14.12
N ASP A 33 -3.81 -6.04 15.33
CA ASP A 33 -4.48 -4.84 15.85
C ASP A 33 -4.15 -3.59 15.00
N GLU A 34 -2.87 -3.41 14.65
CA GLU A 34 -2.40 -2.30 13.81
C GLU A 34 -3.11 -2.26 12.44
N MET A 35 -3.52 -3.39 11.87
CA MET A 35 -4.23 -3.43 10.57
C MET A 35 -5.61 -2.74 10.58
N THR A 36 -6.19 -2.50 11.75
CA THR A 36 -7.46 -1.76 11.88
C THR A 36 -7.31 -0.39 12.56
N ASP A 37 -6.13 -0.09 13.10
CA ASP A 37 -5.82 1.20 13.69
C ASP A 37 -5.45 2.23 12.60
N ARG A 38 -6.45 2.99 12.15
CA ARG A 38 -6.24 4.06 11.17
C ARG A 38 -5.41 5.23 11.73
N ALA A 39 -5.38 5.41 13.05
CA ALA A 39 -4.59 6.47 13.69
C ALA A 39 -3.09 6.15 13.68
N ALA A 40 -2.71 4.87 13.65
CA ALA A 40 -1.32 4.43 13.61
C ALA A 40 -0.57 5.00 12.40
N LEU A 41 -1.17 5.00 11.20
CA LEU A 41 -0.53 5.55 9.98
C LEU A 41 -0.31 7.07 10.03
N ALA A 42 -1.12 7.79 10.81
CA ALA A 42 -0.99 9.23 10.99
C ALA A 42 0.10 9.61 12.01
N ARG A 43 0.79 8.61 12.58
CA ARG A 43 1.90 8.75 13.53
C ARG A 43 3.14 8.12 12.94
N PHE A 44 4.28 8.79 13.10
CA PHE A 44 5.55 8.17 12.72
C PHE A 44 5.75 6.91 13.57
N PRO A 45 6.15 5.77 12.97
CA PRO A 45 6.05 4.47 13.63
C PRO A 45 6.96 4.38 14.85
N ASP A 46 6.43 3.72 15.89
CA ASP A 46 7.13 3.36 17.11
C ASP A 46 6.64 1.95 17.53
N PRO A 47 7.52 0.93 17.57
CA PRO A 47 8.95 0.98 17.27
C PRO A 47 9.24 1.36 15.82
N ALA A 48 10.32 2.11 15.61
CA ALA A 48 10.74 2.52 14.28
C ALA A 48 11.10 1.31 13.41
N TYR A 49 10.70 1.33 12.14
CA TYR A 49 10.99 0.29 11.16
C TYR A 49 11.26 0.85 9.77
N THR A 50 11.91 0.03 8.93
CA THR A 50 12.01 0.23 7.47
C THR A 50 11.20 -0.86 6.75
N VAL A 51 10.79 -0.62 5.50
CA VAL A 51 10.13 -1.64 4.67
C VAL A 51 10.91 -1.82 3.39
N LYS A 52 11.18 -3.08 3.01
CA LYS A 52 11.89 -3.46 1.78
C LYS A 52 11.15 -4.59 1.06
N GLN A 53 11.58 -4.89 -0.16
CA GLN A 53 11.03 -5.96 -0.99
C GLN A 53 12.12 -6.94 -1.45
N PHE A 54 11.80 -8.23 -1.39
CA PHE A 54 12.41 -9.22 -2.29
C PHE A 54 11.41 -9.55 -3.39
N SER A 55 11.88 -9.73 -4.62
CA SER A 55 11.03 -10.09 -5.74
C SER A 55 11.80 -10.96 -6.74
N SER A 56 11.09 -11.49 -7.73
CA SER A 56 11.70 -12.21 -8.84
C SER A 56 12.29 -11.29 -9.93
N TYR A 57 12.44 -9.98 -9.68
CA TYR A 57 12.92 -8.99 -10.66
C TYR A 57 14.14 -9.47 -11.46
N ASP A 58 14.31 -8.95 -12.67
CA ASP A 58 15.42 -9.35 -13.53
C ASP A 58 16.76 -8.82 -12.99
N PRO A 59 17.71 -9.69 -12.57
CA PRO A 59 19.00 -9.25 -12.04
C PRO A 59 19.90 -8.60 -13.09
N ALA A 60 19.53 -8.60 -14.38
CA ALA A 60 20.18 -7.77 -15.39
C ALA A 60 19.96 -6.26 -15.12
N SER A 61 18.90 -5.90 -14.40
CA SER A 61 18.63 -4.53 -13.92
C SER A 61 19.55 -4.18 -12.75
N THR A 62 20.71 -3.58 -13.06
CA THR A 62 21.77 -3.33 -12.07
C THR A 62 21.97 -1.88 -11.68
N SER A 63 21.73 -0.92 -12.58
CA SER A 63 21.90 0.51 -12.31
C SER A 63 21.14 1.38 -13.35
N PRO A 64 20.53 2.52 -12.94
CA PRO A 64 19.77 3.40 -13.84
C PRO A 64 20.53 3.93 -15.06
N ASP A 65 21.85 4.05 -14.95
CA ASP A 65 22.76 4.58 -15.97
C ASP A 65 23.36 3.51 -16.88
N LYS A 66 23.04 2.23 -16.66
CA LYS A 66 23.59 1.11 -17.44
C LYS A 66 22.56 0.48 -18.39
N PRO A 67 23.00 -0.10 -19.51
CA PRO A 67 22.14 -0.98 -20.30
C PRO A 67 21.56 -2.09 -19.43
N GLY A 68 20.29 -2.41 -19.66
CA GLY A 68 19.59 -3.45 -18.89
C GLY A 68 18.84 -2.93 -17.66
N TRP A 69 18.85 -1.63 -17.35
CA TRP A 69 18.03 -1.07 -16.26
C TRP A 69 16.54 -1.41 -16.35
N PHE A 70 16.06 -1.49 -17.60
CA PHE A 70 14.72 -1.93 -17.98
C PHE A 70 14.85 -3.36 -18.53
N ALA A 71 15.31 -4.33 -17.73
CA ALA A 71 15.27 -5.75 -18.12
C ALA A 71 14.01 -6.42 -17.54
N ASN A 72 13.36 -7.28 -18.32
CA ASN A 72 11.98 -7.75 -18.08
C ASN A 72 11.87 -9.29 -18.08
N ASN A 73 12.92 -9.99 -17.65
CA ASN A 73 12.91 -11.45 -17.44
C ASN A 73 12.67 -11.80 -15.95
N ASP A 74 11.92 -10.97 -15.26
CA ASP A 74 11.54 -10.87 -13.85
C ASP A 74 10.81 -12.06 -13.19
N ARG A 75 11.05 -13.29 -13.67
CA ARG A 75 10.39 -14.50 -13.16
C ARG A 75 11.37 -15.52 -12.60
N SER A 76 11.01 -16.11 -11.47
CA SER A 76 11.72 -17.24 -10.85
C SER A 76 13.23 -17.01 -10.69
N PHE A 77 13.62 -15.76 -10.48
CA PHE A 77 14.92 -15.42 -9.92
C PHE A 77 14.85 -15.49 -8.40
N PHE A 78 15.94 -15.95 -7.81
CA PHE A 78 16.06 -16.21 -6.39
C PHE A 78 17.41 -15.67 -5.93
N VAL A 79 17.53 -15.40 -4.63
CA VAL A 79 18.76 -14.85 -4.03
C VAL A 79 19.93 -15.84 -4.21
N ARG A 80 19.68 -17.13 -3.97
CA ARG A 80 20.68 -18.21 -4.07
C ARG A 80 20.03 -19.59 -4.00
N GLU A 81 20.83 -20.61 -4.32
CA GLU A 81 20.53 -22.02 -4.08
C GLU A 81 21.09 -22.47 -2.72
N GLU A 82 20.36 -23.31 -2.00
CA GLU A 82 20.82 -24.00 -0.79
C GLU A 82 20.42 -25.48 -0.80
N THR A 83 21.15 -26.30 -0.02
CA THR A 83 20.77 -27.67 0.28
C THR A 83 20.32 -27.78 1.74
N ASN A 84 19.04 -28.07 1.97
CA ASN A 84 18.46 -28.26 3.30
C ASN A 84 17.95 -29.70 3.43
N ASN A 85 18.46 -30.45 4.41
CA ASN A 85 18.08 -31.85 4.66
C ASN A 85 18.11 -32.73 3.39
N GLY A 86 19.10 -32.53 2.51
CA GLY A 86 19.27 -33.28 1.26
C GLY A 86 18.37 -32.85 0.10
N ARG A 87 17.58 -31.77 0.27
CA ARG A 87 16.75 -31.17 -0.78
C ARG A 87 17.38 -29.87 -1.27
N THR A 88 17.28 -29.62 -2.58
CA THR A 88 17.62 -28.30 -3.15
C THR A 88 16.47 -27.33 -2.89
N GLU A 89 16.79 -26.16 -2.35
CA GLU A 89 15.85 -25.09 -2.03
C GLU A 89 16.40 -23.76 -2.55
N TRP A 90 15.55 -22.97 -3.19
CA TRP A 90 15.88 -21.65 -3.73
C TRP A 90 15.40 -20.55 -2.79
N VAL A 91 16.30 -19.70 -2.33
CA VAL A 91 16.01 -18.66 -1.34
C VAL A 91 15.29 -17.49 -2.02
N MET A 92 14.03 -17.26 -1.66
CA MET A 92 13.21 -16.14 -2.14
C MET A 92 13.45 -14.87 -1.34
N LEU A 93 13.60 -15.02 -0.02
CA LEU A 93 13.84 -13.93 0.93
C LEU A 93 14.80 -14.44 2.00
N ASP A 94 15.73 -13.58 2.41
CA ASP A 94 16.57 -13.78 3.59
C ASP A 94 16.76 -12.43 4.28
N ALA A 95 16.03 -12.22 5.37
CA ALA A 95 16.00 -10.96 6.10
C ALA A 95 16.54 -11.18 7.52
N GLU A 96 17.55 -10.39 7.88
CA GLU A 96 18.16 -10.38 9.21
C GLU A 96 17.53 -9.31 10.12
N GLY A 97 17.62 -9.56 11.43
CA GLY A 97 17.14 -8.67 12.48
C GLY A 97 15.70 -8.94 12.93
N PRO A 98 15.24 -8.22 13.96
CA PRO A 98 13.84 -8.22 14.34
C PRO A 98 13.00 -7.65 13.18
N GLY A 99 11.99 -8.38 12.74
CA GLY A 99 11.23 -8.03 11.54
C GLY A 99 9.90 -8.74 11.43
N ALA A 100 9.21 -8.48 10.33
CA ALA A 100 7.99 -9.19 9.96
C ALA A 100 7.81 -9.21 8.44
N ILE A 101 7.45 -10.34 7.84
CA ILE A 101 6.84 -10.33 6.49
C ILE A 101 5.45 -9.70 6.64
N VAL A 102 5.11 -8.74 5.78
CA VAL A 102 3.88 -7.93 5.92
C VAL A 102 3.00 -7.92 4.67
N ARG A 103 3.52 -8.32 3.52
CA ARG A 103 2.76 -8.57 2.30
C ARG A 103 3.50 -9.57 1.43
N TRP A 104 2.75 -10.45 0.79
CA TRP A 104 3.25 -11.34 -0.24
C TRP A 104 2.29 -11.36 -1.42
N TRP A 105 2.80 -11.18 -2.63
CA TRP A 105 2.08 -11.42 -3.87
C TRP A 105 2.81 -12.46 -4.73
N ILE A 106 2.06 -13.32 -5.42
CA ILE A 106 2.58 -14.25 -6.44
C ILE A 106 1.64 -14.37 -7.65
N THR A 107 2.19 -14.80 -8.78
CA THR A 107 1.42 -15.44 -9.87
C THR A 107 2.24 -16.50 -10.58
N GLY A 108 1.57 -17.41 -11.28
CA GLY A 108 2.17 -18.53 -12.00
C GLY A 108 1.12 -19.29 -12.82
N PHE A 109 1.49 -20.46 -13.34
CA PHE A 109 0.57 -21.32 -14.10
C PHE A 109 -0.03 -22.43 -13.23
N ALA A 110 0.78 -23.44 -12.88
CA ALA A 110 0.31 -24.60 -12.10
C ALA A 110 0.67 -24.52 -10.61
N TYR A 111 1.54 -23.57 -10.23
CA TYR A 111 2.02 -23.44 -8.85
C TYR A 111 2.61 -24.75 -8.31
N ASP A 112 3.41 -25.42 -9.15
CA ASP A 112 4.09 -26.63 -8.71
C ASP A 112 5.32 -26.27 -7.87
N GLY A 113 5.34 -26.76 -6.64
CA GLY A 113 6.39 -26.50 -5.66
C GLY A 113 5.89 -26.13 -4.27
N THR A 114 6.78 -26.31 -3.30
CA THR A 114 6.56 -26.10 -1.87
C THR A 114 7.35 -24.88 -1.41
N VAL A 115 6.68 -24.01 -0.66
CA VAL A 115 7.33 -22.91 0.06
C VAL A 115 7.61 -23.33 1.49
N ARG A 116 8.77 -22.93 2.02
CA ARG A 116 9.18 -23.14 3.40
C ARG A 116 9.60 -21.84 4.04
N ILE A 117 9.17 -21.62 5.29
CA ILE A 117 9.55 -20.44 6.09
C ILE A 117 10.32 -20.91 7.30
N TYR A 118 11.57 -20.45 7.42
CA TYR A 118 12.46 -20.72 8.54
C TYR A 118 12.64 -19.42 9.33
N ILE A 119 12.52 -19.50 10.65
CA ILE A 119 12.63 -18.35 11.54
C ILE A 119 13.74 -18.57 12.56
N ASP A 120 14.46 -17.51 12.87
CA ASP A 120 15.46 -17.42 13.95
C ASP A 120 16.55 -18.51 13.94
N GLY A 121 16.94 -18.94 12.73
CA GLY A 121 17.95 -19.97 12.52
C GLY A 121 17.48 -21.40 12.81
N ALA A 122 16.17 -21.63 12.94
CA ALA A 122 15.61 -22.98 13.07
C ALA A 122 15.93 -23.84 11.83
N LYS A 123 16.26 -25.11 12.07
CA LYS A 123 16.55 -26.08 10.99
C LYS A 123 15.29 -26.61 10.30
N GLU A 124 14.20 -26.68 11.04
CA GLU A 124 12.89 -27.10 10.52
C GLU A 124 12.03 -25.87 10.24
N PRO A 125 11.28 -25.86 9.14
CA PRO A 125 10.44 -24.73 8.80
C PRO A 125 9.23 -24.63 9.73
N VAL A 126 8.88 -23.41 10.13
CA VAL A 126 7.64 -23.14 10.88
C VAL A 126 6.41 -23.25 9.97
N VAL A 127 6.57 -23.01 8.67
CA VAL A 127 5.54 -23.20 7.64
C VAL A 127 6.13 -23.98 6.48
N GLU A 128 5.44 -25.03 6.04
CA GLU A 128 5.76 -25.81 4.83
C GLU A 128 4.44 -26.17 4.15
N ALA A 129 4.21 -25.65 2.94
CA ALA A 129 2.96 -25.82 2.20
C ALA A 129 3.18 -25.60 0.69
N ARG A 130 2.26 -26.11 -0.14
CA ARG A 130 2.25 -25.74 -1.57
C ARG A 130 2.05 -24.24 -1.71
N VAL A 131 2.74 -23.64 -2.67
CA VAL A 131 2.79 -22.17 -2.79
C VAL A 131 1.41 -21.53 -3.01
N ASN A 132 0.50 -22.19 -3.74
CA ASN A 132 -0.87 -21.73 -3.96
C ASN A 132 -1.83 -22.01 -2.80
N GLU A 133 -1.51 -22.96 -1.92
CA GLU A 133 -2.27 -23.19 -0.68
C GLU A 133 -1.89 -22.16 0.38
N LEU A 134 -0.65 -21.67 0.35
CA LEU A 134 -0.14 -20.65 1.26
C LEU A 134 -0.54 -19.22 0.86
N ILE A 135 -0.36 -18.86 -0.41
CA ILE A 135 -0.62 -17.50 -0.92
C ILE A 135 -1.85 -17.52 -1.81
N GLY A 136 -2.87 -16.76 -1.44
CA GLY A 136 -4.19 -16.83 -2.07
C GLY A 136 -4.95 -18.13 -1.79
N GLY A 137 -4.45 -18.96 -0.85
CA GLY A 137 -5.11 -20.16 -0.33
C GLY A 137 -5.28 -20.06 1.19
N GLU A 138 -5.69 -21.16 1.83
CA GLU A 138 -6.15 -21.16 3.24
C GLU A 138 -5.18 -21.84 4.22
N ALA A 139 -3.94 -22.12 3.83
CA ALA A 139 -3.00 -22.88 4.68
C ALA A 139 -2.66 -22.17 6.01
N LEU A 140 -2.75 -20.83 6.05
CA LEU A 140 -2.58 -20.04 7.29
C LEU A 140 -3.84 -19.22 7.65
N VAL A 141 -4.45 -18.58 6.66
CA VAL A 141 -5.64 -17.72 6.83
C VAL A 141 -6.42 -17.67 5.52
N GLY A 142 -7.71 -17.36 5.58
CA GLY A 142 -8.58 -17.16 4.42
C GLY A 142 -8.76 -15.69 4.00
N PRO A 143 -9.72 -15.41 3.11
CA PRO A 143 -10.01 -14.05 2.65
C PRO A 143 -10.60 -13.15 3.76
N PRO A 144 -10.37 -11.83 3.73
CA PRO A 144 -9.63 -11.08 2.72
C PRO A 144 -8.11 -11.03 2.94
N LEU A 145 -7.56 -11.74 3.94
CA LEU A 145 -6.13 -11.70 4.25
C LEU A 145 -5.30 -12.61 3.34
N SER A 146 -5.89 -13.65 2.76
CA SER A 146 -5.28 -14.49 1.72
C SER A 146 -6.31 -14.78 0.63
N GLU A 147 -6.10 -14.25 -0.58
CA GLU A 147 -7.05 -14.45 -1.68
C GLU A 147 -6.43 -14.25 -3.07
N GLU A 148 -7.06 -14.85 -4.08
CA GLU A 148 -6.78 -14.57 -5.49
C GLU A 148 -7.68 -13.42 -6.01
N ARG A 149 -7.06 -12.46 -6.67
CA ARG A 149 -7.72 -11.31 -7.31
C ARG A 149 -7.18 -11.16 -8.73
N ALA A 150 -8.07 -11.43 -9.70
CA ALA A 150 -7.76 -11.33 -11.13
C ALA A 150 -6.39 -11.97 -11.49
N ARG A 151 -6.21 -13.24 -11.08
CA ARG A 151 -5.00 -14.08 -11.23
C ARG A 151 -3.76 -13.73 -10.39
N GLY A 152 -3.79 -12.65 -9.62
CA GLY A 152 -2.77 -12.39 -8.60
C GLY A 152 -3.19 -13.00 -7.27
N ARG A 153 -2.28 -13.72 -6.61
CA ARG A 153 -2.52 -14.31 -5.29
C ARG A 153 -1.80 -13.48 -4.24
N ASN A 154 -2.50 -13.15 -3.16
CA ASN A 154 -1.98 -12.26 -2.12
C ASN A 154 -2.08 -12.93 -0.74
N LEU A 155 -1.15 -12.59 0.16
CA LEU A 155 -1.16 -12.89 1.58
C LEU A 155 -0.74 -11.64 2.37
N TYR A 156 -1.60 -11.20 3.28
CA TYR A 156 -1.42 -10.03 4.16
C TYR A 156 -1.29 -10.43 5.64
N LEU A 157 -1.34 -11.72 5.97
CA LEU A 157 -1.07 -12.18 7.33
C LEU A 157 0.40 -11.90 7.70
N PRO A 158 0.68 -11.15 8.77
CA PRO A 158 2.06 -10.87 9.14
C PRO A 158 2.75 -12.10 9.73
N ILE A 159 4.05 -12.25 9.42
CA ILE A 159 4.90 -13.32 9.95
C ILE A 159 6.08 -12.65 10.68
N PRO A 160 5.94 -12.31 11.98
CA PRO A 160 7.01 -11.71 12.77
C PRO A 160 8.14 -12.69 13.09
N TYR A 161 9.34 -12.17 13.30
CA TYR A 161 10.54 -12.93 13.66
C TYR A 161 11.52 -12.06 14.45
N ALA A 162 12.20 -12.66 15.43
CA ALA A 162 13.08 -11.95 16.35
C ALA A 162 14.49 -11.70 15.81
N LYS A 163 15.00 -12.60 14.98
CA LYS A 163 16.41 -12.60 14.55
C LYS A 163 16.58 -12.72 13.05
N GLN A 164 15.81 -13.58 12.39
CA GLN A 164 15.93 -13.82 10.96
C GLN A 164 14.67 -14.48 10.42
N CYS A 165 14.30 -14.18 9.19
CA CYS A 165 13.36 -14.99 8.43
C CYS A 165 13.97 -15.34 7.07
N LYS A 166 13.90 -16.62 6.72
CA LYS A 166 14.30 -17.14 5.42
C LYS A 166 13.13 -17.86 4.78
N VAL A 167 12.83 -17.52 3.54
CA VAL A 167 11.79 -18.15 2.72
C VAL A 167 12.45 -18.88 1.57
N THR A 168 12.08 -20.13 1.36
CA THR A 168 12.60 -20.94 0.24
C THR A 168 11.48 -21.57 -0.59
N PHE A 169 11.80 -21.90 -1.84
CA PHE A 169 10.93 -22.60 -2.78
C PHE A 169 11.71 -23.72 -3.47
N ASP A 170 11.10 -24.88 -3.71
CA ASP A 170 11.81 -26.07 -4.21
C ASP A 170 11.73 -26.30 -5.72
N GLN A 171 11.20 -25.34 -6.48
CA GLN A 171 11.23 -25.36 -7.94
C GLN A 171 11.92 -24.14 -8.52
N ASN A 172 12.52 -24.27 -9.71
CA ASN A 172 13.13 -23.14 -10.41
C ASN A 172 12.96 -23.24 -11.92
N PHE A 173 12.04 -22.45 -12.48
CA PHE A 173 11.81 -22.34 -13.92
C PHE A 173 13.07 -21.97 -14.72
N GLN A 174 13.98 -21.15 -14.17
CA GLN A 174 15.20 -20.77 -14.88
C GLN A 174 16.09 -21.98 -15.17
N LEU A 175 15.99 -23.06 -14.39
CA LEU A 175 16.69 -24.32 -14.64
C LEU A 175 15.84 -25.35 -15.37
N THR A 176 14.63 -25.61 -14.87
CA THR A 176 13.80 -26.71 -15.39
C THR A 176 13.18 -26.39 -16.74
N LYS A 177 12.97 -25.10 -17.04
CA LYS A 177 12.18 -24.60 -18.18
C LYS A 177 10.74 -25.17 -18.22
N ASN A 178 10.29 -25.79 -17.14
CA ASN A 178 8.92 -26.28 -16.99
C ASN A 178 8.02 -25.12 -16.56
N ARG A 179 7.02 -24.79 -17.39
CA ARG A 179 6.08 -23.69 -17.10
C ARG A 179 5.30 -23.89 -15.81
N ASP A 180 5.18 -25.11 -15.31
CA ASP A 180 4.50 -25.38 -14.04
C ASP A 180 5.31 -24.89 -12.83
N HIS A 181 6.63 -24.71 -13.01
CA HIS A 181 7.58 -24.21 -12.00
C HIS A 181 7.80 -22.69 -12.09
N LEU A 182 7.10 -22.02 -13.01
CA LEU A 182 7.21 -20.59 -13.23
C LEU A 182 6.43 -19.84 -12.16
N LEU A 183 7.13 -18.93 -11.51
CA LEU A 183 6.63 -18.10 -10.42
C LEU A 183 7.16 -16.68 -10.57
N TYR A 184 6.28 -15.72 -10.45
CA TYR A 184 6.58 -14.31 -10.16
C TYR A 184 6.23 -14.06 -8.70
N TYR A 185 7.02 -13.26 -7.99
CA TYR A 185 6.73 -12.96 -6.59
C TYR A 185 7.23 -11.59 -6.15
N GLN A 186 6.56 -11.05 -5.14
CA GLN A 186 6.96 -9.88 -4.37
C GLN A 186 6.70 -10.16 -2.89
N ILE A 187 7.71 -10.00 -2.03
CA ILE A 187 7.61 -10.19 -0.58
C ILE A 187 8.08 -8.91 0.11
N ASN A 188 7.14 -8.17 0.70
CA ASN A 188 7.46 -7.00 1.52
C ASN A 188 7.66 -7.42 2.98
N TYR A 189 8.68 -6.84 3.60
CA TYR A 189 9.01 -7.10 5.01
C TYR A 189 9.42 -5.82 5.72
N ARG A 190 9.09 -5.75 7.01
CA ARG A 190 9.59 -4.76 7.96
C ARG A 190 10.91 -5.23 8.56
N THR A 191 11.81 -4.29 8.80
CA THR A 191 12.97 -4.46 9.69
C THR A 191 12.90 -3.40 10.77
N TYR A 192 12.75 -3.82 12.02
CA TYR A 192 12.66 -2.95 13.19
C TYR A 192 14.04 -2.49 13.66
N ALA A 193 14.08 -1.38 14.38
CA ALA A 193 15.30 -0.88 14.99
C ALA A 193 15.94 -1.94 15.90
N PRO A 194 17.30 -2.06 15.93
CA PRO A 194 17.99 -2.99 16.82
C PRO A 194 17.56 -2.82 18.28
N GLY A 195 17.30 -3.93 18.96
CA GLY A 195 16.83 -3.95 20.35
C GLY A 195 15.31 -4.01 20.52
N THR A 196 14.52 -3.83 19.44
CA THR A 196 13.07 -4.07 19.46
C THR A 196 12.78 -5.53 19.80
N SER A 197 11.94 -5.77 20.81
CA SER A 197 11.53 -7.13 21.17
C SER A 197 10.41 -7.61 20.24
N VAL A 198 10.68 -8.67 19.47
CA VAL A 198 9.69 -9.29 18.57
C VAL A 198 9.40 -10.72 19.02
N GLU A 199 8.13 -11.06 19.19
CA GLU A 199 7.67 -12.43 19.35
C GLU A 199 7.57 -13.09 17.97
N SER A 200 8.38 -14.13 17.75
CA SER A 200 8.40 -14.84 16.48
C SER A 200 7.13 -15.63 16.22
N PHE A 201 6.73 -15.67 14.95
CA PHE A 201 5.58 -16.40 14.48
C PHE A 201 5.65 -17.88 14.88
N SER A 202 4.52 -18.44 15.32
CA SER A 202 4.42 -19.87 15.60
C SER A 202 3.01 -20.38 15.27
N LYS A 203 2.89 -21.69 14.99
CA LYS A 203 1.57 -22.31 14.75
C LYS A 203 0.64 -22.18 15.97
N THR A 204 1.20 -22.25 17.18
CA THR A 204 0.44 -22.05 18.42
C THR A 204 0.00 -20.60 18.59
N GLY A 205 0.86 -19.63 18.26
CA GLY A 205 0.50 -18.21 18.23
C GLY A 205 -0.60 -17.90 17.20
N LEU A 206 -0.52 -18.51 16.01
CA LEU A 206 -1.57 -18.42 14.99
C LEU A 206 -2.90 -18.99 15.49
N GLU A 207 -2.88 -20.17 16.11
CA GLU A 207 -4.08 -20.79 16.70
C GLU A 207 -4.70 -19.88 17.77
N ALA A 208 -3.87 -19.31 18.65
CA ALA A 208 -4.32 -18.40 19.70
C ALA A 208 -4.91 -17.09 19.14
N ALA A 209 -4.49 -16.66 17.95
CA ALA A 209 -4.96 -15.44 17.30
C ALA A 209 -6.22 -15.63 16.44
N LYS A 210 -6.82 -16.83 16.35
CA LYS A 210 -7.94 -17.12 15.44
C LYS A 210 -9.14 -16.17 15.58
N ASP A 211 -9.56 -15.87 16.80
CA ASP A 211 -10.70 -14.97 17.03
C ASP A 211 -10.35 -13.53 16.65
N GLN A 212 -9.11 -13.11 16.91
CA GLN A 212 -8.61 -11.79 16.50
C GLN A 212 -8.54 -11.67 14.98
N ILE A 213 -8.09 -12.73 14.30
CA ILE A 213 -8.06 -12.82 12.84
C ILE A 213 -9.47 -12.74 12.26
N ALA A 214 -10.43 -13.50 12.80
CA ALA A 214 -11.82 -13.47 12.35
C ALA A 214 -12.42 -12.07 12.50
N LYS A 215 -12.24 -11.43 13.66
CA LYS A 215 -12.67 -10.05 13.90
C LYS A 215 -12.03 -9.06 12.92
N LEU A 216 -10.73 -9.20 12.66
CA LEU A 216 -9.99 -8.38 11.70
C LEU A 216 -10.59 -8.53 10.29
N GLN A 217 -10.83 -9.76 9.84
CA GLN A 217 -11.41 -10.06 8.53
C GLN A 217 -12.78 -9.40 8.36
N ASP A 218 -13.66 -9.53 9.35
CA ASP A 218 -14.99 -8.89 9.34
C ASP A 218 -14.88 -7.36 9.30
N THR A 219 -14.01 -6.80 10.14
CA THR A 219 -13.79 -5.35 10.24
C THR A 219 -13.31 -4.78 8.90
N LEU A 220 -12.33 -5.42 8.25
CA LEU A 220 -11.77 -4.97 6.97
C LEU A 220 -12.80 -4.92 5.82
N LEU A 221 -13.87 -5.72 5.90
CA LEU A 221 -14.95 -5.75 4.91
C LEU A 221 -16.07 -4.73 5.19
N ASP A 222 -16.08 -4.15 6.39
CA ASP A 222 -16.99 -3.08 6.82
C ASP A 222 -16.22 -1.86 7.32
N PRO A 223 -15.61 -1.05 6.43
CA PRO A 223 -14.81 0.10 6.80
C PRO A 223 -15.56 1.16 7.63
N ALA A 224 -16.88 1.22 7.53
CA ALA A 224 -17.70 2.16 8.29
C ALA A 224 -17.87 1.75 9.76
N SER A 225 -17.61 0.48 10.10
CA SER A 225 -17.71 -0.03 11.48
C SER A 225 -16.70 0.60 12.44
N VAL A 226 -15.57 1.10 11.92
CA VAL A 226 -14.50 1.73 12.71
C VAL A 226 -14.60 3.24 12.59
N MET A 227 -15.53 3.82 13.34
CA MET A 227 -15.69 5.26 13.50
C MET A 227 -15.61 5.62 14.99
N PRO A 228 -14.89 6.68 15.39
CA PRO A 228 -14.91 7.15 16.77
C PRO A 228 -16.32 7.55 17.22
N GLU A 229 -16.75 7.11 18.41
CA GLU A 229 -18.08 7.40 18.96
C GLU A 229 -18.30 8.90 19.21
N ASP A 230 -17.21 9.63 19.48
CA ASP A 230 -17.17 11.06 19.79
C ASP A 230 -16.94 11.94 18.54
N ALA A 231 -17.16 11.38 17.34
CA ALA A 231 -16.98 12.13 16.10
C ALA A 231 -18.02 13.26 15.96
N SER A 232 -17.53 14.48 15.72
CA SER A 232 -18.35 15.65 15.37
C SER A 232 -18.50 15.76 13.86
N VAL A 233 -19.73 15.93 13.37
CA VAL A 233 -20.03 15.93 11.93
C VAL A 233 -20.58 17.28 11.49
N VAL A 234 -20.06 17.79 10.38
CA VAL A 234 -20.66 18.89 9.62
C VAL A 234 -21.02 18.41 8.22
N GLU A 235 -22.14 18.90 7.67
CA GLU A 235 -22.69 18.45 6.39
C GLU A 235 -22.80 19.62 5.41
N PRO A 236 -21.67 20.04 4.79
CA PRO A 236 -21.70 21.15 3.85
C PRO A 236 -22.49 20.77 2.58
N LYS A 237 -23.25 21.74 2.08
CA LYS A 237 -23.87 21.74 0.76
C LYS A 237 -23.57 23.06 0.07
N ALA A 238 -23.17 23.02 -1.19
CA ALA A 238 -22.86 24.22 -1.94
C ALA A 238 -23.09 24.06 -3.45
N THR A 239 -23.61 25.12 -4.07
CA THR A 239 -23.48 25.39 -5.49
C THR A 239 -22.14 26.09 -5.73
N ILE A 240 -21.32 25.58 -6.65
CA ILE A 240 -20.00 26.10 -6.97
C ILE A 240 -19.98 26.48 -8.45
N GLU A 241 -20.06 27.78 -8.73
CA GLU A 241 -19.96 28.29 -10.10
C GLU A 241 -18.56 28.06 -10.69
N ALA A 242 -18.44 28.13 -12.01
CA ALA A 242 -17.16 28.01 -12.71
C ALA A 242 -16.12 29.03 -12.17
N GLY A 243 -14.94 28.54 -11.79
CA GLY A 243 -13.87 29.34 -11.21
C GLY A 243 -14.04 29.71 -9.73
N GLU A 244 -15.15 29.31 -9.08
CA GLU A 244 -15.36 29.57 -7.66
C GLU A 244 -14.75 28.49 -6.75
N THR A 245 -14.52 28.89 -5.50
CA THR A 245 -14.10 27.99 -4.41
C THR A 245 -15.09 28.10 -3.26
N LYS A 246 -15.45 26.98 -2.65
CA LYS A 246 -16.20 26.92 -1.38
C LYS A 246 -15.38 26.18 -0.34
N SER A 247 -15.35 26.72 0.88
CA SER A 247 -14.51 26.20 1.97
C SER A 247 -15.33 25.97 3.23
N THR A 248 -14.93 24.94 3.98
CA THR A 248 -15.33 24.72 5.38
C THR A 248 -14.08 24.80 6.25
N VAL A 249 -14.16 25.59 7.32
CA VAL A 249 -13.07 25.76 8.30
C VAL A 249 -13.46 25.02 9.58
N LEU A 250 -12.49 24.29 10.14
CA LEU A 250 -12.60 23.53 11.37
C LEU A 250 -11.56 24.05 12.34
N ASP A 251 -12.01 24.67 13.43
CA ASP A 251 -11.14 25.28 14.44
C ASP A 251 -10.86 24.33 15.61
N GLY A 252 -9.66 24.45 16.17
CA GLY A 252 -9.18 23.64 17.30
C GLY A 252 -8.35 22.42 16.87
N PRO A 253 -7.73 21.72 17.83
CA PRO A 253 -7.03 20.48 17.54
C PRO A 253 -8.01 19.35 17.23
N GLY A 254 -7.66 18.48 16.28
CA GLY A 254 -8.49 17.35 15.90
C GLY A 254 -7.91 16.56 14.73
N ALA A 255 -8.66 15.59 14.25
CA ALA A 255 -8.36 14.93 12.99
C ALA A 255 -9.65 14.75 12.18
N VAL A 256 -9.60 14.99 10.86
CA VAL A 256 -10.67 14.52 9.98
C VAL A 256 -10.56 12.99 9.94
N CYS A 257 -11.63 12.28 10.28
CA CYS A 257 -11.66 10.81 10.33
C CYS A 257 -12.63 10.20 9.32
N ARG A 258 -13.52 11.01 8.74
CA ARG A 258 -14.32 10.65 7.58
C ARG A 258 -14.60 11.87 6.72
N LEU A 259 -14.44 11.72 5.41
CA LEU A 259 -14.86 12.71 4.43
C LEU A 259 -15.77 12.02 3.42
N THR A 260 -16.95 12.57 3.21
CA THR A 260 -17.88 12.16 2.14
C THR A 260 -18.08 13.33 1.18
N VAL A 261 -18.02 13.07 -0.12
CA VAL A 261 -18.28 14.04 -1.18
C VAL A 261 -19.13 13.38 -2.26
N LYS A 262 -20.13 14.11 -2.76
CA LYS A 262 -20.91 13.79 -3.94
C LYS A 262 -21.06 15.06 -4.77
N LEU A 263 -20.75 14.95 -6.06
CA LEU A 263 -20.88 16.04 -7.03
C LEU A 263 -22.02 15.71 -7.99
N ASP A 264 -22.83 16.72 -8.31
CA ASP A 264 -23.84 16.69 -9.36
C ASP A 264 -23.59 17.86 -10.31
N ALA A 265 -23.60 17.58 -11.62
CA ALA A 265 -23.26 18.51 -12.67
C ALA A 265 -23.78 17.98 -14.03
N GLU A 266 -23.79 18.81 -15.07
CA GLU A 266 -24.25 18.42 -16.41
C GLU A 266 -23.37 17.30 -17.02
N ASP A 267 -22.04 17.43 -16.93
CA ASP A 267 -21.07 16.37 -17.20
C ASP A 267 -20.38 15.96 -15.89
N PRO A 268 -20.91 14.95 -15.17
CA PRO A 268 -20.37 14.54 -13.87
C PRO A 268 -18.95 13.99 -13.97
N VAL A 269 -18.53 13.47 -15.12
CA VAL A 269 -17.19 12.90 -15.24
C VAL A 269 -16.14 13.99 -15.43
N GLN A 270 -16.42 14.99 -16.26
CA GLN A 270 -15.56 16.17 -16.32
C GLN A 270 -15.55 16.88 -14.98
N ALA A 271 -16.70 17.02 -14.30
CA ALA A 271 -16.79 17.66 -12.99
C ALA A 271 -15.90 16.98 -11.93
N LEU A 272 -15.84 15.64 -11.91
CA LEU A 272 -14.96 14.89 -11.00
C LEU A 272 -13.46 15.10 -11.28
N ARG A 273 -13.09 15.45 -12.52
CA ARG A 273 -11.70 15.73 -12.92
C ARG A 273 -11.31 17.19 -12.70
N SER A 274 -12.23 18.13 -12.90
CA SER A 274 -11.95 19.57 -12.82
C SER A 274 -12.40 20.23 -11.51
N THR A 275 -13.12 19.52 -10.63
CA THR A 275 -13.35 19.97 -9.25
C THR A 275 -12.22 19.42 -8.37
N ILE A 276 -11.48 20.32 -7.74
CA ILE A 276 -10.30 20.01 -6.95
C ILE A 276 -10.64 20.03 -5.47
N LEU A 277 -10.30 18.95 -4.78
CA LEU A 277 -10.23 18.91 -3.33
C LEU A 277 -8.92 19.55 -2.88
N VAL A 278 -9.03 20.65 -2.14
CA VAL A 278 -7.90 21.36 -1.54
C VAL A 278 -8.03 21.29 -0.03
N MET A 279 -6.97 20.85 0.66
CA MET A 279 -6.93 20.87 2.13
C MET A 279 -5.69 21.59 2.62
N GLU A 280 -5.91 22.44 3.61
CA GLU A 280 -4.87 23.10 4.38
C GLU A 280 -4.99 22.65 5.84
N PHE A 281 -3.88 22.16 6.41
CA PHE A 281 -3.78 21.85 7.84
C PHE A 281 -2.74 22.77 8.46
N ASP A 282 -3.13 23.49 9.51
CA ASP A 282 -2.26 24.42 10.26
C ASP A 282 -1.55 25.47 9.39
N GLY A 283 -2.22 25.91 8.32
CA GLY A 283 -1.70 26.89 7.36
C GLY A 283 -0.80 26.31 6.27
N GLU A 284 -0.67 24.98 6.18
CA GLU A 284 0.06 24.30 5.12
C GLU A 284 -0.92 23.59 4.18
N GLN A 285 -0.89 23.91 2.88
CA GLN A 285 -1.64 23.15 1.87
C GLN A 285 -1.00 21.77 1.66
N THR A 286 -1.69 20.71 2.05
CA THR A 286 -1.18 19.33 1.99
C THR A 286 -1.88 18.47 0.95
N VAL A 287 -3.06 18.89 0.50
CA VAL A 287 -3.87 18.17 -0.50
C VAL A 287 -4.23 19.14 -1.61
N TRP A 288 -3.95 18.72 -2.85
CA TRP A 288 -4.50 19.28 -4.08
C TRP A 288 -4.70 18.11 -5.03
N CYS A 289 -5.95 17.72 -5.27
CA CYS A 289 -6.27 16.54 -6.08
C CYS A 289 -7.68 16.66 -6.67
N PRO A 290 -7.90 16.28 -7.95
CA PRO A 290 -9.24 16.07 -8.46
C PRO A 290 -10.05 15.14 -7.55
N VAL A 291 -11.33 15.45 -7.36
CA VAL A 291 -12.20 14.69 -6.44
C VAL A 291 -12.27 13.22 -6.84
N GLY A 292 -12.51 12.89 -8.11
CA GLY A 292 -12.61 11.50 -8.56
C GLY A 292 -11.34 10.68 -8.31
N ASP A 293 -10.17 11.29 -8.55
CA ASP A 293 -8.87 10.66 -8.35
C ASP A 293 -8.54 10.45 -6.86
N PHE A 294 -8.87 11.42 -5.99
CA PHE A 294 -8.64 11.35 -4.54
C PHE A 294 -9.35 10.14 -3.89
N PHE A 295 -10.58 9.87 -4.33
CA PHE A 295 -11.36 8.75 -3.83
C PHE A 295 -11.04 7.43 -4.54
N GLY A 296 -10.01 7.39 -5.40
CA GLY A 296 -9.58 6.18 -6.10
C GLY A 296 -10.52 5.73 -7.22
N SER A 297 -11.50 6.56 -7.60
CA SER A 297 -12.42 6.29 -8.71
C SER A 297 -11.73 6.51 -10.06
N GLY A 298 -10.75 7.39 -10.12
CA GLY A 298 -10.09 7.78 -11.36
C GLY A 298 -10.99 8.65 -12.23
N VAL A 299 -11.09 8.33 -13.52
CA VAL A 299 -12.01 9.04 -14.43
C VAL A 299 -13.44 8.54 -14.19
N GLY A 300 -14.33 9.43 -13.77
CA GLY A 300 -15.77 9.16 -13.59
C GLY A 300 -16.11 8.45 -12.28
N VAL A 301 -17.38 8.05 -12.14
CA VAL A 301 -17.88 7.28 -10.98
C VAL A 301 -17.70 5.80 -11.23
N ASN A 302 -16.77 5.17 -10.51
CA ASN A 302 -16.48 3.74 -10.61
C ASN A 302 -16.63 3.14 -9.21
N LYS A 303 -17.72 2.40 -9.01
CA LYS A 303 -18.05 1.78 -7.72
C LYS A 303 -16.92 0.84 -7.30
N TYR A 304 -16.48 0.95 -6.06
CA TYR A 304 -15.67 -0.06 -5.37
C TYR A 304 -15.69 0.17 -3.87
N LYS A 305 -15.32 -0.84 -3.09
CA LYS A 305 -15.15 -0.73 -1.64
C LYS A 305 -13.79 -1.29 -1.21
N GLY A 306 -12.99 -0.43 -0.57
CA GLY A 306 -11.75 -0.80 0.12
C GLY A 306 -11.76 -0.35 1.59
N TRP A 307 -10.64 -0.52 2.29
CA TRP A 307 -10.54 -0.23 3.73
C TRP A 307 -10.56 1.27 4.07
N TYR A 308 -9.95 2.11 3.23
CA TYR A 308 -9.87 3.57 3.46
C TYR A 308 -10.76 4.39 2.54
N ARG A 309 -11.31 3.80 1.47
CA ARG A 309 -12.06 4.51 0.44
C ARG A 309 -13.16 3.64 -0.13
N GLN A 310 -14.29 4.27 -0.43
CA GLN A 310 -15.44 3.65 -1.05
C GLN A 310 -16.10 4.63 -2.02
N VAL A 311 -16.53 4.13 -3.16
CA VAL A 311 -17.31 4.86 -4.15
C VAL A 311 -18.59 4.08 -4.38
N GLU A 312 -19.73 4.71 -4.18
CA GLU A 312 -21.03 4.11 -4.41
C GLU A 312 -21.51 4.31 -5.84
N ALA A 313 -22.45 3.47 -6.28
CA ALA A 313 -23.02 3.55 -7.62
C ALA A 313 -23.75 4.87 -7.91
N ASP A 314 -24.18 5.58 -6.86
CA ASP A 314 -24.88 6.86 -6.99
C ASP A 314 -23.92 8.07 -7.03
N GLY A 315 -22.60 7.84 -7.00
CA GLY A 315 -21.57 8.89 -6.99
C GLY A 315 -21.15 9.37 -5.60
N THR A 316 -21.71 8.82 -4.52
CA THR A 316 -21.24 9.13 -3.16
C THR A 316 -19.86 8.52 -2.94
N MET A 317 -18.87 9.35 -2.64
CA MET A 317 -17.50 8.94 -2.38
C MET A 317 -17.15 9.19 -0.92
N THR A 318 -16.62 8.19 -0.23
CA THR A 318 -16.24 8.27 1.20
C THR A 318 -14.79 7.85 1.39
N CYS A 319 -14.07 8.54 2.26
CA CYS A 319 -12.77 8.10 2.74
C CYS A 319 -12.67 8.20 4.27
N TRP A 320 -11.81 7.35 4.84
CA TRP A 320 -11.55 7.23 6.28
C TRP A 320 -10.09 7.49 6.64
N TRP A 321 -9.34 8.18 5.78
CA TRP A 321 -8.00 8.64 6.15
C TRP A 321 -8.11 9.52 7.40
N VAL A 322 -7.32 9.22 8.42
CA VAL A 322 -7.17 10.09 9.60
C VAL A 322 -6.27 11.24 9.20
N MET A 323 -6.73 12.48 9.28
CA MET A 323 -5.99 13.67 8.84
C MET A 323 -5.84 14.65 10.02
N PRO A 324 -4.79 14.51 10.85
CA PRO A 324 -4.61 15.34 12.04
C PRO A 324 -4.23 16.80 11.74
N PHE A 325 -4.65 17.68 12.64
CA PHE A 325 -4.28 19.10 12.69
C PHE A 325 -4.22 19.58 14.15
N ALA A 326 -3.29 20.49 14.45
CA ALA A 326 -3.05 20.98 15.80
C ALA A 326 -3.88 22.21 16.15
N LYS A 327 -4.27 23.01 15.15
CA LYS A 327 -4.94 24.31 15.35
C LYS A 327 -6.15 24.48 14.45
N GLN A 328 -6.03 24.15 13.17
CA GLN A 328 -7.09 24.40 12.19
C GLN A 328 -6.95 23.49 10.97
N ALA A 329 -8.09 23.07 10.42
CA ALA A 329 -8.18 22.52 9.08
C ALA A 329 -9.10 23.38 8.21
N LYS A 330 -8.74 23.56 6.94
CA LYS A 330 -9.60 24.18 5.92
C LYS A 330 -9.71 23.23 4.75
N LEU A 331 -10.93 22.75 4.50
CA LEU A 331 -11.26 21.86 3.38
C LEU A 331 -12.04 22.67 2.35
N SER A 332 -11.62 22.62 1.09
CA SER A 332 -12.21 23.40 0.01
C SER A 332 -12.47 22.54 -1.23
N LEU A 333 -13.51 22.90 -1.97
CA LEU A 333 -13.75 22.46 -3.33
C LEU A 333 -13.56 23.66 -4.26
N GLU A 334 -12.59 23.56 -5.17
CA GLU A 334 -12.28 24.55 -6.19
C GLU A 334 -12.78 24.03 -7.54
N ASN A 335 -13.72 24.72 -8.16
CA ASN A 335 -14.25 24.34 -9.47
C ASN A 335 -13.42 25.00 -10.57
N LEU A 336 -12.47 24.27 -11.14
CA LEU A 336 -11.68 24.72 -12.29
C LEU A 336 -12.39 24.47 -13.64
N GLY A 337 -13.55 23.82 -13.62
CA GLY A 337 -14.33 23.53 -14.82
C GLY A 337 -15.14 24.74 -15.30
N GLU A 338 -15.87 24.52 -16.40
CA GLU A 338 -16.71 25.55 -17.03
C GLU A 338 -18.19 25.45 -16.64
N GLN A 339 -18.59 24.37 -15.99
CA GLN A 339 -19.96 24.10 -15.56
C GLN A 339 -20.14 24.38 -14.06
N THR A 340 -21.34 24.76 -13.66
CA THR A 340 -21.74 24.81 -12.24
C THR A 340 -21.74 23.40 -11.64
N VAL A 341 -21.24 23.25 -10.42
CA VAL A 341 -21.20 21.98 -9.69
C VAL A 341 -21.97 22.10 -8.38
N GLU A 342 -22.91 21.19 -8.16
CA GLU A 342 -23.59 21.01 -6.88
C GLU A 342 -22.82 19.98 -6.05
N ALA A 343 -22.34 20.39 -4.88
CA ALA A 343 -21.60 19.54 -3.97
C ALA A 343 -22.39 19.29 -2.68
N THR A 344 -22.43 18.03 -2.25
CA THR A 344 -22.96 17.61 -0.95
C THR A 344 -21.98 16.65 -0.27
N GLY A 345 -21.97 16.60 1.04
CA GLY A 345 -21.02 15.76 1.75
C GLY A 345 -21.11 15.84 3.26
N SER A 346 -20.18 15.15 3.93
CA SER A 346 -19.98 15.27 5.38
C SER A 346 -18.50 15.26 5.71
N ILE A 347 -18.12 16.02 6.74
CA ILE A 347 -16.79 15.99 7.33
C ILE A 347 -16.98 15.58 8.79
N ALA A 348 -16.48 14.39 9.15
CA ALA A 348 -16.43 13.94 10.52
C ALA A 348 -15.04 14.20 11.09
N THR A 349 -15.00 14.76 12.29
CA THR A 349 -13.78 15.05 13.05
C THR A 349 -13.77 14.27 14.34
N CYS A 350 -12.63 13.71 14.73
CA CYS A 350 -12.43 13.08 16.02
C CYS A 350 -11.36 13.82 16.85
N PRO A 351 -11.34 13.62 18.18
CA PRO A 351 -10.30 14.20 19.01
C PRO A 351 -8.92 13.72 18.61
N TRP A 352 -7.98 14.66 18.55
CA TRP A 352 -6.57 14.37 18.34
C TRP A 352 -5.73 15.28 19.22
N THR A 353 -4.79 14.69 19.96
CA THR A 353 -3.75 15.45 20.65
C THR A 353 -2.48 15.37 19.82
N TRP A 354 -2.06 16.52 19.29
CA TRP A 354 -0.84 16.62 18.49
C TRP A 354 0.40 16.38 19.36
N ASP A 355 1.29 15.52 18.88
CA ASP A 355 2.55 15.19 19.55
C ASP A 355 3.74 15.11 18.57
N ASP A 356 4.89 14.65 19.08
CA ASP A 356 6.14 14.56 18.33
C ASP A 356 6.18 13.42 17.31
N ARG A 357 5.14 12.58 17.23
CA ARG A 357 4.97 11.56 16.17
C ARG A 357 3.87 11.92 15.19
N SER A 358 2.95 12.80 15.54
CA SER A 358 1.84 13.25 14.67
C SER A 358 2.34 13.79 13.32
N MET A 359 1.64 13.44 12.24
CA MET A 359 1.94 13.86 10.86
C MET A 359 0.67 14.37 10.19
N HIS A 360 0.83 15.30 9.24
CA HIS A 360 -0.27 15.72 8.38
C HIS A 360 -0.45 14.72 7.25
N PHE A 361 -1.71 14.42 6.94
CA PHE A 361 -2.07 13.72 5.72
C PHE A 361 -1.79 14.60 4.50
N ARG A 362 -1.22 14.00 3.46
CA ARG A 362 -0.79 14.65 2.23
C ARG A 362 -1.23 13.84 1.03
N THR A 363 -1.49 14.53 -0.07
CA THR A 363 -1.81 13.90 -1.35
C THR A 363 -1.15 14.67 -2.48
N THR A 364 -0.65 13.94 -3.47
CA THR A 364 -0.10 14.52 -4.70
C THR A 364 -0.78 13.89 -5.90
N TRP A 365 -1.34 14.72 -6.78
CA TRP A 365 -1.85 14.29 -8.07
C TRP A 365 -0.92 14.75 -9.19
N ARG A 366 -0.56 13.82 -10.07
CA ARG A 366 0.30 14.09 -11.23
C ARG A 366 -0.31 13.43 -12.45
N GLN A 367 -0.51 14.19 -13.52
CA GLN A 367 -0.94 13.69 -14.81
C GLN A 367 0.08 13.98 -15.91
N GLN A 368 0.20 13.06 -16.85
CA GLN A 368 0.93 13.27 -18.09
C GLN A 368 0.23 12.53 -19.23
N ARG A 369 -0.07 13.26 -20.31
CA ARG A 369 -0.76 12.73 -21.49
C ARG A 369 0.20 12.43 -22.63
N ASP A 370 -0.26 11.57 -23.53
CA ASP A 370 0.35 11.24 -24.82
C ASP A 370 1.81 10.74 -24.69
N MET A 371 2.11 10.05 -23.59
CA MET A 371 3.42 9.46 -23.32
C MET A 371 3.68 8.33 -24.31
N LYS A 372 4.79 8.40 -25.04
CA LYS A 372 5.21 7.37 -25.98
C LYS A 372 5.78 6.17 -25.22
N THR A 373 5.26 4.97 -25.48
CA THR A 373 5.61 3.77 -24.70
C THR A 373 6.85 3.02 -25.16
N GLN A 374 7.45 3.41 -26.29
CA GLN A 374 8.65 2.74 -26.82
C GLN A 374 9.71 3.74 -27.28
N SER A 375 10.96 3.40 -26.98
CA SER A 375 12.24 4.03 -27.40
C SER A 375 12.55 5.42 -26.81
N PRO A 376 13.21 5.48 -25.62
CA PRO A 376 13.48 4.39 -24.68
C PRO A 376 12.30 4.14 -23.72
N HIS A 377 12.29 2.99 -23.04
CA HIS A 377 11.54 2.85 -21.79
C HIS A 377 12.08 3.85 -20.75
N PHE A 378 11.23 4.27 -19.83
CA PHE A 378 11.60 5.25 -18.83
C PHE A 378 10.80 5.04 -17.54
N ASP A 379 11.42 5.43 -16.44
CA ASP A 379 10.78 5.53 -15.13
C ASP A 379 9.93 6.81 -15.08
N TRP A 380 8.64 6.69 -14.79
CA TRP A 380 7.73 7.82 -14.58
C TRP A 380 7.50 8.02 -13.08
N ASN A 381 7.88 9.21 -12.59
CA ASN A 381 7.80 9.51 -11.17
C ASN A 381 6.36 9.70 -10.69
N TYR A 382 5.94 8.89 -9.72
CA TYR A 382 4.67 9.07 -8.99
C TYR A 382 4.82 10.15 -7.92
N LEU A 383 5.86 10.01 -7.10
CA LEU A 383 6.14 10.90 -5.99
C LEU A 383 7.65 11.03 -5.79
N THR A 384 8.12 12.25 -5.60
CA THR A 384 9.36 12.53 -4.88
C THR A 384 9.02 13.43 -3.71
N ALA A 385 9.40 13.04 -2.50
CA ALA A 385 9.15 13.79 -1.28
C ALA A 385 10.45 14.00 -0.49
N GLN A 386 10.51 15.12 0.21
CA GLN A 386 11.60 15.49 1.12
C GLN A 386 11.03 15.71 2.51
N GLY A 387 11.82 15.39 3.54
CA GLY A 387 11.42 15.43 4.95
C GLY A 387 11.15 14.04 5.51
N LYS A 388 10.42 13.98 6.63
CA LYS A 388 10.12 12.76 7.37
C LYS A 388 8.65 12.39 7.22
N GLY A 389 8.34 11.14 6.92
CA GLY A 389 6.97 10.72 6.64
C GLY A 389 6.79 9.22 6.44
N VAL A 390 5.59 8.83 5.98
CA VAL A 390 5.22 7.45 5.64
C VAL A 390 4.39 7.46 4.36
N PHE A 391 4.80 6.71 3.34
CA PHE A 391 4.01 6.49 2.13
C PHE A 391 2.99 5.37 2.35
N VAL A 392 1.71 5.63 2.06
CA VAL A 392 0.60 4.75 2.47
C VAL A 392 -0.31 4.29 1.32
N GLY A 393 0.04 4.59 0.08
CA GLY A 393 -0.62 4.02 -1.09
C GLY A 393 -0.80 5.00 -2.24
N ASP A 394 -1.53 4.55 -3.25
CA ASP A 394 -1.73 5.30 -4.48
C ASP A 394 -2.92 4.80 -5.31
N THR A 395 -3.26 5.58 -6.31
CA THR A 395 -4.19 5.22 -7.38
C THR A 395 -3.56 5.61 -8.71
N LEU A 396 -3.47 4.66 -9.64
CA LEU A 396 -3.14 4.91 -11.03
C LEU A 396 -4.42 4.87 -11.87
N THR A 397 -4.69 5.96 -12.55
CA THR A 397 -5.63 6.01 -13.66
C THR A 397 -4.85 6.17 -14.94
N LEU A 398 -5.14 5.34 -15.95
CA LEU A 398 -4.49 5.43 -17.24
C LEU A 398 -5.46 5.29 -18.40
N LEU A 399 -5.12 5.91 -19.53
CA LEU A 399 -5.77 5.68 -20.82
C LEU A 399 -4.81 4.89 -21.73
N ASN A 400 -5.14 3.62 -21.95
CA ASN A 400 -4.40 2.76 -22.86
C ASN A 400 -5.00 2.81 -24.27
N ARG A 401 -4.23 3.34 -25.23
CA ARG A 401 -4.66 3.44 -26.65
C ARG A 401 -4.34 2.19 -27.48
N SER A 402 -3.91 1.11 -26.84
CA SER A 402 -3.71 -0.20 -27.45
C SER A 402 -4.62 -1.26 -26.82
N ASN A 403 -4.80 -2.40 -27.47
CA ASN A 403 -5.48 -3.59 -26.92
C ASN A 403 -4.48 -4.64 -26.41
N ARG A 404 -3.29 -4.19 -26.02
CA ARG A 404 -2.18 -5.01 -25.56
C ARG A 404 -1.72 -4.55 -24.19
N TRP A 405 -0.96 -5.43 -23.53
CA TRP A 405 -0.47 -5.30 -22.17
C TRP A 405 0.26 -3.98 -21.95
N TRP A 406 -0.23 -3.19 -20.99
CA TRP A 406 0.31 -1.89 -20.56
C TRP A 406 1.09 -1.94 -19.23
N GLY A 407 0.82 -2.92 -18.38
CA GLY A 407 1.37 -3.03 -17.02
C GLY A 407 2.66 -3.85 -16.88
N GLU A 408 3.48 -4.03 -17.92
CA GLU A 408 4.76 -4.76 -17.76
C GLU A 408 5.74 -4.02 -16.82
N GLY A 409 5.51 -2.73 -16.57
CA GLY A 409 6.51 -1.88 -15.94
C GLY A 409 6.67 -2.08 -14.44
N ASP A 410 7.92 -2.25 -14.01
CA ASP A 410 8.29 -2.48 -12.60
C ASP A 410 8.17 -1.21 -11.75
N GLU A 411 7.65 -1.33 -10.52
CA GLU A 411 7.83 -0.29 -9.52
C GLU A 411 9.29 -0.21 -9.04
N LYS A 412 9.76 1.00 -8.77
CA LYS A 412 11.05 1.28 -8.16
C LYS A 412 10.91 2.32 -7.06
N ILE A 413 11.15 1.91 -5.81
CA ILE A 413 11.03 2.78 -4.65
C ILE A 413 12.38 2.93 -3.96
N TYR A 414 12.78 4.17 -3.73
CA TYR A 414 14.01 4.58 -3.07
C TYR A 414 13.68 5.33 -1.79
N VAL A 415 14.33 4.94 -0.70
CA VAL A 415 14.15 5.58 0.61
C VAL A 415 15.48 6.19 1.04
N ASP A 416 15.43 7.42 1.57
CA ASP A 416 16.52 8.12 2.25
C ASP A 416 17.87 8.17 1.49
N GLY A 417 17.79 8.33 0.16
CA GLY A 417 18.97 8.52 -0.70
C GLY A 417 19.61 7.22 -1.19
N GLU A 418 18.91 6.09 -1.09
CA GLU A 418 19.30 4.83 -1.71
C GLU A 418 19.69 5.00 -3.19
N THR A 419 20.80 4.37 -3.59
CA THR A 419 21.28 4.39 -5.00
C THR A 419 20.68 3.27 -5.84
N PHE A 420 20.16 2.23 -5.19
CA PHE A 420 19.42 1.12 -5.81
C PHE A 420 18.12 0.94 -5.03
N PRO A 421 16.97 0.77 -5.69
CA PRO A 421 15.68 0.80 -5.00
C PRO A 421 15.55 -0.41 -4.08
N SER A 422 15.16 -0.18 -2.83
CA SER A 422 14.83 -1.24 -1.88
C SER A 422 13.50 -1.94 -2.20
N HIS A 423 12.73 -1.39 -3.13
CA HIS A 423 11.61 -2.07 -3.78
C HIS A 423 11.83 -2.07 -5.29
N PHE A 424 12.09 -3.25 -5.84
CA PHE A 424 12.13 -3.47 -7.28
C PHE A 424 11.04 -4.48 -7.65
N GLY A 425 10.16 -4.07 -8.57
CA GLY A 425 8.97 -4.79 -8.97
C GLY A 425 9.16 -5.95 -9.95
N THR A 426 8.01 -6.39 -10.46
CA THR A 426 7.86 -7.42 -11.51
C THR A 426 6.77 -7.05 -12.54
N GLY A 427 6.11 -5.90 -12.33
CA GLY A 427 5.03 -5.44 -13.19
C GLY A 427 4.08 -4.51 -12.44
N SER A 428 3.42 -3.63 -13.20
CA SER A 428 2.48 -2.66 -12.65
C SER A 428 1.24 -3.36 -12.11
N GLU A 429 0.71 -4.40 -12.77
CA GLU A 429 -0.41 -5.15 -12.19
C GLU A 429 -0.02 -5.92 -10.93
N ASP A 430 1.21 -6.40 -10.87
CA ASP A 430 1.76 -7.18 -9.76
C ASP A 430 1.87 -6.30 -8.50
N TYR A 431 2.33 -5.06 -8.70
CA TYR A 431 2.29 -4.00 -7.70
C TYR A 431 0.88 -3.78 -7.14
N TYR A 432 -0.13 -3.74 -8.01
CA TYR A 432 -1.55 -3.62 -7.62
C TYR A 432 -2.18 -4.95 -7.18
N GLY A 433 -1.39 -6.02 -7.09
CA GLY A 433 -1.78 -7.31 -6.52
C GLY A 433 -2.69 -8.16 -7.39
N TYR A 434 -2.81 -7.87 -8.69
CA TYR A 434 -3.41 -8.77 -9.67
C TYR A 434 -2.34 -9.27 -10.66
N ALA A 435 -2.72 -9.93 -11.75
CA ALA A 435 -1.73 -10.49 -12.68
C ALA A 435 -2.22 -10.54 -14.14
N TRP A 436 -1.28 -10.71 -15.06
CA TRP A 436 -1.51 -10.98 -16.49
C TRP A 436 -2.34 -9.91 -17.22
N CYS A 437 -2.22 -8.66 -16.77
CA CYS A 437 -3.03 -7.53 -17.21
C CYS A 437 -4.52 -7.91 -17.33
N MET A 438 -5.05 -8.66 -16.35
CA MET A 438 -6.43 -9.17 -16.40
C MET A 438 -7.43 -8.00 -16.27
N PRO A 439 -8.34 -7.77 -17.25
CA PRO A 439 -9.26 -6.63 -17.24
C PRO A 439 -10.47 -6.83 -16.31
N GLN A 440 -10.43 -7.85 -15.44
CA GLN A 440 -11.55 -8.20 -14.57
C GLN A 440 -11.68 -7.18 -13.44
N TYR A 441 -12.90 -6.69 -13.21
CA TYR A 441 -13.21 -5.94 -12.00
C TYR A 441 -12.88 -6.76 -10.75
N PHE A 442 -12.24 -6.13 -9.77
CA PHE A 442 -12.12 -6.68 -8.44
C PHE A 442 -12.01 -5.59 -7.38
N GLU A 443 -12.39 -5.93 -6.16
CA GLU A 443 -12.19 -5.12 -4.97
C GLU A 443 -11.71 -5.99 -3.80
N ALA A 444 -10.89 -5.42 -2.95
CA ALA A 444 -10.50 -5.98 -1.67
C ALA A 444 -10.08 -4.81 -0.74
N PRO A 445 -9.93 -5.06 0.58
CA PRO A 445 -9.59 -4.01 1.53
C PRO A 445 -8.36 -3.18 1.14
N PHE A 446 -7.34 -3.79 0.55
CA PHE A 446 -6.04 -3.15 0.28
C PHE A 446 -5.78 -2.81 -1.18
N HIS A 447 -6.60 -3.29 -2.12
CA HIS A 447 -6.41 -3.03 -3.54
C HIS A 447 -7.69 -3.26 -4.35
N ALA A 448 -7.79 -2.60 -5.50
CA ALA A 448 -8.91 -2.80 -6.41
C ALA A 448 -8.54 -2.41 -7.85
N GLN A 449 -9.30 -2.93 -8.81
CA GLN A 449 -9.39 -2.42 -10.19
C GLN A 449 -10.83 -1.95 -10.44
N PRO A 450 -11.22 -0.73 -10.01
CA PRO A 450 -12.59 -0.24 -10.12
C PRO A 450 -13.05 -0.03 -11.57
N ARG A 451 -12.11 0.21 -12.49
CA ARG A 451 -12.39 0.42 -13.92
C ARG A 451 -11.37 -0.30 -14.77
N ALA A 452 -11.85 -1.02 -15.78
CA ALA A 452 -11.04 -1.54 -16.88
C ALA A 452 -11.90 -1.60 -18.15
N GLU A 453 -11.57 -0.79 -19.15
CA GLU A 453 -12.33 -0.69 -20.40
C GLU A 453 -11.84 -1.61 -21.53
N GLY A 454 -12.66 -1.68 -22.58
CA GLY A 454 -12.36 -2.34 -23.85
C GLY A 454 -12.31 -3.87 -23.78
N PRO A 455 -11.93 -4.55 -24.87
CA PRO A 455 -11.24 -5.83 -24.76
C PRO A 455 -9.77 -5.58 -24.36
N ARG A 456 -9.26 -6.36 -23.39
CA ARG A 456 -7.84 -6.34 -22.96
C ARG A 456 -7.33 -4.95 -22.54
N ASN A 457 -8.09 -4.24 -21.71
CA ASN A 457 -7.74 -2.95 -21.14
C ASN A 457 -7.52 -1.83 -22.18
N HIS A 458 -8.19 -1.88 -23.32
CA HIS A 458 -8.19 -0.77 -24.28
C HIS A 458 -9.15 0.33 -23.83
N GLY A 459 -8.61 1.50 -23.45
CA GLY A 459 -9.38 2.58 -22.84
C GLY A 459 -8.88 2.89 -21.43
N ASN A 460 -9.77 3.39 -20.59
CA ASN A 460 -9.45 3.77 -19.22
C ASN A 460 -9.30 2.54 -18.32
N VAL A 461 -8.25 2.54 -17.51
CA VAL A 461 -8.03 1.59 -16.42
C VAL A 461 -7.78 2.38 -15.15
N THR A 462 -8.30 1.92 -14.03
CA THR A 462 -7.99 2.49 -12.71
C THR A 462 -7.64 1.35 -11.78
N ASN A 463 -6.47 1.45 -11.16
CA ASN A 463 -5.97 0.56 -10.13
C ASN A 463 -5.65 1.36 -8.88
N THR A 464 -5.93 0.80 -7.73
CA THR A 464 -5.71 1.47 -6.45
C THR A 464 -5.13 0.50 -5.44
N ARG A 465 -4.19 0.97 -4.62
CA ARG A 465 -3.54 0.22 -3.53
C ARG A 465 -3.47 1.09 -2.28
N VAL A 466 -3.75 0.48 -1.14
CA VAL A 466 -3.47 1.00 0.19
C VAL A 466 -2.37 0.16 0.79
N ARG A 467 -1.43 0.81 1.47
CA ARG A 467 -0.39 0.17 2.27
C ARG A 467 -0.74 0.32 3.74
N LEU A 468 -0.80 -0.80 4.46
CA LEU A 468 -1.03 -0.85 5.90
C LEU A 468 0.28 -1.23 6.59
N LEU A 469 0.47 -2.52 6.87
CA LEU A 469 1.70 -3.00 7.49
C LEU A 469 2.91 -2.78 6.57
N ASP A 470 2.70 -2.68 5.26
CA ASP A 470 3.71 -2.36 4.26
C ASP A 470 3.80 -0.85 3.92
N GLY A 471 3.25 0.04 4.77
CA GLY A 471 3.46 1.48 4.68
C GLY A 471 4.94 1.82 4.86
N ILE A 472 5.51 2.67 4.00
CA ILE A 472 6.96 2.84 3.85
C ILE A 472 7.41 4.13 4.57
N PRO A 473 8.04 4.05 5.76
CA PRO A 473 8.55 5.21 6.46
C PRO A 473 9.83 5.71 5.78
N PHE A 474 10.05 7.03 5.84
CA PHE A 474 11.26 7.68 5.38
C PHE A 474 11.61 8.83 6.33
N GLU A 475 12.90 9.02 6.60
CA GLU A 475 13.41 10.04 7.53
C GLU A 475 13.83 11.34 6.83
N LYS A 476 14.22 11.25 5.56
CA LYS A 476 14.82 12.34 4.78
C LYS A 476 14.21 12.51 3.41
N SER A 477 14.00 11.42 2.68
CA SER A 477 13.54 11.49 1.30
C SER A 477 12.84 10.21 0.84
N PHE A 478 11.87 10.35 -0.05
CA PHE A 478 11.19 9.23 -0.69
C PHE A 478 11.09 9.49 -2.18
N ARG A 479 11.30 8.45 -2.99
CA ARG A 479 11.06 8.49 -4.44
C ARG A 479 10.40 7.20 -4.88
N PHE A 480 9.28 7.31 -5.56
CA PHE A 480 8.59 6.20 -6.19
C PHE A 480 8.43 6.49 -7.68
N ASP A 481 9.04 5.64 -8.49
CA ASP A 481 8.84 5.59 -9.93
C ASP A 481 8.18 4.27 -10.34
N ILE A 482 7.48 4.30 -11.47
CA ILE A 482 7.04 3.08 -12.16
C ILE A 482 7.51 3.15 -13.61
N GLU A 483 7.95 2.04 -14.17
CA GLU A 483 8.32 2.01 -15.58
C GLU A 483 7.08 2.20 -16.46
N VAL A 484 7.22 3.03 -17.50
CA VAL A 484 6.27 3.03 -18.62
C VAL A 484 6.73 1.98 -19.63
N TRP A 485 6.28 0.75 -19.41
CA TRP A 485 6.59 -0.39 -20.26
C TRP A 485 5.34 -0.97 -20.92
N HIS A 486 5.32 -0.96 -22.26
CA HIS A 486 4.22 -1.52 -23.02
C HIS A 486 4.72 -2.49 -24.10
N SER A 487 3.99 -3.60 -24.26
CA SER A 487 4.20 -4.61 -25.31
C SER A 487 3.98 -4.11 -26.77
N ARG A 488 3.64 -2.84 -26.96
CA ARG A 488 3.37 -2.18 -28.24
C ARG A 488 3.83 -0.74 -28.24
N LYS A 489 4.22 -0.24 -29.41
CA LYS A 489 4.38 1.18 -29.69
C LYS A 489 3.01 1.85 -29.73
N THR A 490 2.71 2.63 -28.71
CA THR A 490 1.45 3.38 -28.58
C THR A 490 1.72 4.66 -27.78
N THR A 491 0.66 5.41 -27.46
CA THR A 491 0.69 6.41 -26.41
C THR A 491 -0.25 6.05 -25.26
N VAL A 492 0.13 6.45 -24.06
CA VAL A 492 -0.68 6.31 -22.84
C VAL A 492 -0.80 7.65 -22.13
N ASP A 493 -1.90 7.84 -21.42
CA ASP A 493 -2.02 8.94 -20.45
C ASP A 493 -2.00 8.31 -19.08
N TYR A 494 -1.18 8.82 -18.16
CA TYR A 494 -1.14 8.37 -16.76
C TYR A 494 -1.53 9.53 -15.85
N ALA A 495 -2.32 9.23 -14.83
CA ALA A 495 -2.61 10.09 -13.70
C ALA A 495 -2.40 9.28 -12.42
N ALA A 496 -1.41 9.67 -11.61
CA ALA A 496 -1.12 9.05 -10.32
C ALA A 496 -1.57 9.98 -9.19
N THR A 497 -2.34 9.41 -8.27
CA THR A 497 -2.64 10.03 -6.97
C THR A 497 -1.91 9.27 -5.90
N THR A 498 -1.07 9.93 -5.12
CA THR A 498 -0.31 9.30 -4.03
C THR A 498 -0.78 9.80 -2.69
N TYR A 499 -0.84 8.91 -1.71
CA TYR A 499 -1.27 9.19 -0.34
C TYR A 499 -0.10 8.95 0.61
N TRP A 500 0.21 9.93 1.45
CA TRP A 500 1.30 9.83 2.39
C TRP A 500 1.07 10.74 3.60
N TYR A 501 1.76 10.45 4.69
CA TYR A 501 1.81 11.28 5.86
C TYR A 501 3.18 11.93 5.96
N GLY A 502 3.22 13.21 6.28
CA GLY A 502 4.47 13.94 6.43
C GLY A 502 4.46 14.81 7.68
N ARG A 503 5.60 14.85 8.37
CA ARG A 503 5.83 15.84 9.43
C ARG A 503 5.64 17.26 8.88
N PRO A 504 5.34 18.26 9.73
CA PRO A 504 5.37 19.65 9.29
C PRO A 504 6.68 19.96 8.55
N SER A 505 6.61 20.70 7.44
CA SER A 505 7.71 20.97 6.48
C SER A 505 8.08 19.87 5.48
N ALA A 506 7.58 18.63 5.64
CA ALA A 506 7.76 17.62 4.59
C ALA A 506 7.01 18.07 3.32
N LYS A 507 7.58 17.86 2.14
CA LYS A 507 7.00 18.34 0.88
C LYS A 507 7.24 17.41 -0.29
N ALA A 508 6.24 17.31 -1.16
CA ALA A 508 6.40 16.70 -2.49
C ALA A 508 7.09 17.70 -3.44
N THR A 509 7.79 17.18 -4.46
CA THR A 509 8.37 18.03 -5.52
C THR A 509 7.36 18.39 -6.60
N VAL A 510 6.28 17.62 -6.73
CA VAL A 510 5.20 17.89 -7.67
C VAL A 510 4.16 18.77 -7.00
N GLY A 511 3.86 19.91 -7.63
CA GLY A 511 2.82 20.84 -7.19
C GLY A 511 1.50 20.65 -7.94
N PRO A 512 0.51 21.51 -7.66
CA PRO A 512 -0.76 21.59 -8.39
C PRO A 512 -0.58 21.61 -9.92
N MET A 513 -1.48 20.93 -10.63
CA MET A 513 -1.49 20.85 -12.10
C MET A 513 -2.85 21.30 -12.68
N PRO A 514 -3.25 22.58 -12.49
CA PRO A 514 -4.56 23.06 -12.91
C PRO A 514 -4.79 22.90 -14.42
N GLU A 515 -3.75 23.15 -15.24
CA GLU A 515 -3.82 22.98 -16.69
C GLU A 515 -4.16 21.54 -17.11
N GLU A 516 -3.69 20.53 -16.38
CA GLU A 516 -4.00 19.12 -16.67
C GLU A 516 -5.39 18.70 -16.17
N ALA A 517 -5.87 19.31 -15.09
CA ALA A 517 -7.17 19.02 -14.49
C ALA A 517 -8.34 19.65 -15.27
N THR A 518 -8.11 20.76 -15.97
CA THR A 518 -9.11 21.41 -16.82
C THR A 518 -9.23 20.80 -18.21
N GLN A 519 -8.24 20.01 -18.66
CA GLN A 519 -8.34 19.39 -19.98
C GLN A 519 -9.54 18.46 -20.05
N PRO A 520 -10.23 18.39 -21.21
CA PRO A 520 -11.29 17.44 -21.43
C PRO A 520 -10.84 16.02 -21.11
N VAL A 521 -11.68 15.31 -20.37
CA VAL A 521 -11.51 13.88 -20.13
C VAL A 521 -11.58 13.16 -21.47
N LYS A 522 -10.52 12.40 -21.80
CA LYS A 522 -10.50 11.57 -22.99
C LYS A 522 -11.22 10.26 -22.71
N TYR A 523 -12.30 10.01 -23.44
CA TYR A 523 -12.90 8.68 -23.57
C TYR A 523 -12.48 8.04 -24.87
N ASN A 524 -12.61 6.71 -24.92
CA ASN A 524 -12.60 6.07 -26.21
C ASN A 524 -13.93 6.31 -26.94
N THR A 525 -13.92 7.31 -27.82
CA THR A 525 -14.92 7.55 -28.85
C THR A 525 -14.86 6.43 -29.90
N LYS A 526 -15.65 5.36 -29.71
CA LYS A 526 -15.85 4.21 -30.62
C LYS A 526 -14.66 3.24 -30.79
N PRO A 527 -14.92 1.91 -30.88
CA PRO A 527 -13.89 0.95 -31.22
C PRO A 527 -13.38 1.22 -32.64
N ALA A 528 -12.08 1.47 -32.78
CA ALA A 528 -11.42 1.46 -34.06
C ALA A 528 -11.55 0.05 -34.66
N GLY A 529 -12.36 -0.06 -35.72
CA GLY A 529 -12.35 -1.14 -36.71
C GLY A 529 -12.17 -2.55 -36.16
N ILE A 530 -13.29 -3.27 -36.04
CA ILE A 530 -13.29 -4.69 -36.34
C ILE A 530 -12.78 -4.81 -37.78
N VAL A 531 -11.53 -5.21 -37.94
CA VAL A 531 -11.07 -5.81 -39.19
C VAL A 531 -11.17 -7.31 -38.95
N GLU A 532 -11.92 -7.96 -39.84
CA GLU A 532 -12.23 -9.39 -39.88
C GLU A 532 -11.03 -10.31 -39.61
#